data_AF-A0A484AMU7-F1
#
_entry.id   AF-A0A484AMU7-F1
#
_cell.length_a   1.000
_cell.length_b   1.000
_cell.length_c   1.000
_cell.angle_alpha   90.00
_cell.angle_beta   90.00
_cell.angle_gamma   90.00
#
_symmetry.space_group_name_H-M   'P 1'
#
loop_
_entity.id
_entity.type
_entity.pdbx_description
1 polymer ?
#
loop_
_entity_poly.entity_id
_entity_poly.type
_entity_poly.pdbx_seq_one_letter_code
_entity_poly.pdbx_strand_id
1 'polypeptide(L)' 'MLTISNKFYVVDGAELHYFLGMEIERNGKTGSVSIGHKHYIEDLLKDYGMQECKPSA' A
#
# COMPACT_ATOMS: atom_id res chain seq x y z
N MET A 1 -17.81 -21.39 11.39
CA MET A 1 -16.51 -21.83 10.85
C MET A 1 -16.42 -21.36 9.41
N LEU A 2 -15.41 -20.56 9.06
CA LEU A 2 -15.30 -19.86 7.76
C LEU A 2 -15.26 -20.86 6.59
N THR A 3 -16.23 -20.77 5.66
CA THR A 3 -16.49 -21.77 4.61
C THR A 3 -15.34 -21.95 3.60
N ILE A 4 -14.43 -20.97 3.49
CA ILE A 4 -13.30 -20.97 2.55
C ILE A 4 -12.15 -21.85 3.05
N SER A 5 -11.82 -21.83 4.34
CA SER A 5 -10.72 -22.61 4.89
C SER A 5 -10.98 -24.12 4.91
N ASN A 6 -12.25 -24.53 4.76
CA ASN A 6 -12.61 -25.94 4.62
C ASN A 6 -12.33 -26.49 3.21
N LYS A 7 -12.16 -25.62 2.20
CA LYS A 7 -11.90 -26.01 0.80
C LYS A 7 -10.51 -25.62 0.32
N PHE A 8 -9.92 -24.60 0.92
CA PHE A 8 -8.62 -24.07 0.54
C PHE A 8 -7.72 -23.98 1.76
N TYR A 9 -6.44 -24.24 1.55
CA TYR A 9 -5.43 -23.95 2.55
C TYR A 9 -5.34 -22.43 2.71
N VAL A 10 -5.79 -21.93 3.87
CA VAL A 10 -5.76 -20.51 4.22
C VAL A 10 -4.72 -20.32 5.30
N VAL A 11 -3.82 -19.37 5.07
CA VAL A 11 -2.84 -18.92 6.06
C VAL A 11 -3.16 -17.49 6.42
N ASP A 12 -3.06 -17.16 7.71
CA ASP A 12 -3.08 -15.77 8.15
C ASP A 12 -1.74 -15.11 7.80
N GLY A 13 -1.78 -14.18 6.86
CA GLY A 13 -0.61 -13.44 6.36
C GLY A 13 -0.27 -12.20 7.18
N ALA A 14 -0.92 -11.99 8.33
CA ALA A 14 -0.89 -10.74 9.09
C ALA A 14 -1.35 -9.54 8.23
N GLU A 15 -1.10 -8.33 8.73
CA GLU A 15 -1.54 -7.11 8.05
C GLU A 15 -0.74 -6.86 6.76
N LEU A 16 -1.46 -6.67 5.66
CA LEU A 16 -0.88 -6.41 4.35
C LEU A 16 -0.50 -4.94 4.20
N HIS A 17 0.79 -4.65 4.29
CA HIS A 17 1.36 -3.30 4.09
C HIS A 17 1.94 -3.08 2.69
N TYR A 18 2.47 -4.13 2.06
CA TYR A 18 3.06 -4.05 0.74
C TYR A 18 2.60 -5.21 -0.14
N PHE A 19 2.22 -4.93 -1.37
CA PHE A 19 1.83 -5.95 -2.34
C PHE A 19 2.17 -5.53 -3.77
N LEU A 20 2.97 -6.32 -4.48
CA LEU A 20 3.39 -6.04 -5.86
C LEU A 20 3.97 -4.62 -6.06
N GLY A 21 4.70 -4.11 -5.06
CA GLY A 21 5.28 -2.77 -5.07
C GLY A 21 4.34 -1.66 -4.59
N MET A 22 3.06 -1.96 -4.37
CA MET A 22 2.07 -1.03 -3.83
C MET A 22 2.15 -0.98 -2.32
N GLU A 23 2.05 0.22 -1.76
CA GLU A 23 1.84 0.49 -0.35
C GLU A 23 0.35 0.50 -0.03
N ILE A 24 -0.02 -0.18 1.06
CA ILE A 24 -1.39 -0.30 1.53
C ILE A 24 -1.46 0.23 2.96
N GLU A 25 -2.25 1.27 3.15
CA GLU A 25 -2.56 1.85 4.46
C GLU A 25 -4.02 1.58 4.82
N ARG A 26 -4.25 1.07 6.03
CA ARG A 26 -5.58 0.76 6.53
C ARG A 26 -5.86 1.58 7.78
N ASN A 27 -6.98 2.29 7.79
CA ASN A 27 -7.46 2.95 9.00
C ASN A 27 -8.40 2.01 9.75
N GLY A 28 -7.92 1.42 10.84
CA GLY A 28 -8.70 0.48 11.65
C GLY A 28 -9.95 1.08 12.32
N LYS A 29 -10.07 2.41 12.43
CA LYS A 29 -11.24 3.07 13.03
C LYS A 29 -12.36 3.33 12.02
N THR A 30 -12.01 3.71 10.79
CA THR A 30 -12.98 4.07 9.74
C THR A 30 -13.19 2.95 8.73
N GLY A 31 -12.30 1.97 8.67
CA GLY A 31 -12.28 0.93 7.65
C GLY A 31 -11.78 1.40 6.29
N SER A 32 -11.27 2.63 6.17
CA SER A 32 -10.75 3.14 4.90
C SER A 32 -9.43 2.45 4.54
N VAL A 33 -9.31 2.04 3.28
CA VAL A 33 -8.09 1.48 2.71
C VAL A 33 -7.57 2.44 1.65
N SER A 34 -6.36 2.92 1.86
CA SER A 34 -5.61 3.73 0.90
C SER A 34 -4.54 2.86 0.27
N ILE A 35 -4.36 3.01 -1.03
CA ILE A 35 -3.40 2.24 -1.82
C ILE A 35 -2.62 3.21 -2.68
N GLY A 36 -1.29 3.11 -2.65
CA GLY A 36 -0.42 4.04 -3.35
C GLY A 36 0.96 3.48 -3.61
N HIS A 37 1.86 4.36 -4.07
CA HIS A 37 3.26 4.05 -4.36
C HIS A 37 4.12 5.22 -3.89
N LYS A 38 3.98 5.62 -2.63
CA LYS A 38 4.59 6.84 -2.13
C LYS A 38 6.11 6.78 -2.27
N HIS A 39 6.73 5.67 -1.87
CA HIS A 39 8.17 5.47 -1.96
C HIS A 39 8.68 5.56 -3.41
N TYR A 40 7.95 4.97 -4.36
CA TYR A 40 8.31 5.07 -5.78
C TYR A 40 8.27 6.52 -6.28
N ILE A 41 7.27 7.29 -5.88
CA ILE A 41 7.16 8.71 -6.25
C ILE A 41 8.32 9.50 -5.62
N GLU A 42 8.65 9.25 -4.36
CA GLU A 42 9.77 9.91 -3.67
C GLU A 42 11.12 9.59 -4.33
N ASP A 43 11.37 8.33 -4.68
CA ASP A 43 12.57 7.90 -5.41
C ASP A 43 12.64 8.55 -6.79
N LEU A 44 11.53 8.58 -7.53
CA LEU A 44 11.46 9.23 -8.83
C LEU A 44 11.77 10.73 -8.72
N LEU A 45 11.19 11.41 -7.74
CA LEU A 45 11.50 12.84 -7.52
C LEU A 45 12.97 13.05 -7.17
N LYS A 46 13.57 12.16 -6.40
CA LYS A 46 14.99 12.21 -6.05
C LYS A 46 15.89 12.00 -7.27
N ASP A 47 15.60 11.00 -8.11
CA ASP A 47 16.39 10.68 -9.30
C ASP A 47 16.48 11.84 -10.30
N TYR A 48 15.42 12.65 -10.37
CA TYR A 48 15.35 13.82 -11.24
C TYR A 48 15.68 15.14 -10.51
N GLY A 49 16.05 15.10 -9.23
CA GLY A 49 16.36 16.30 -8.43
C GLY A 49 15.16 17.24 -8.20
N MET A 50 13.93 16.68 -8.22
CA MET A 50 12.66 17.40 -8.16
C MET A 50 12.00 17.43 -6.78
N GLN A 51 12.68 16.99 -5.72
CA GLN A 51 12.10 16.90 -4.36
C GLN A 51 11.60 18.27 -3.84
N GLU A 52 12.25 19.36 -4.25
CA GLU A 52 11.91 20.73 -3.84
C GLU A 52 11.10 21.51 -4.89
N CYS A 53 10.67 20.85 -5.98
CA CYS A 53 9.88 21.50 -7.00
C CYS A 53 8.48 21.82 -6.47
N LYS A 54 8.06 23.08 -6.64
CA LYS A 54 6.69 23.47 -6.30
C LYS A 54 5.72 22.86 -7.31
N PRO A 55 4.53 22.41 -6.87
CA PRO A 55 3.49 22.00 -7.79
C PRO A 55 3.17 23.16 -8.74
N SER A 56 3.09 22.89 -10.03
CA SER A 56 2.51 23.84 -10.97
C SER A 56 1.00 23.85 -10.74
N ALA A 57 0.46 25.01 -10.39
CA ALA A 57 -0.99 25.25 -10.32
C ALA A 57 -1.59 25.38 -11.73
#